data_AF-A0A1I6TQL0-F1
#
_entry.id   AF-A0A1I6TQL0-F1
#
_cell.length_a   1.000
_cell.length_b   1.000
_cell.length_c   1.000
_cell.angle_alpha   90.00
_cell.angle_beta   90.00
_cell.angle_gamma   90.00
#
_symmetry.space_group_name_H-M   'P 1'
#
loop_
_entity.id
_entity.type
_entity.pdbx_description
1 polymer ?
#
loop_
_entity_poly.entity_id
_entity_poly.type
_entity_poly.pdbx_seq_one_letter_code
_entity_poly.pdbx_strand_id
1 'polypeptide(L)'
;MRRQAGRFATGALIAALALAPAAEAQDPAAGAGSVEIATGVQVQNREDELGDLRRYVSETTTSTTLVDGRAHERSNRQAFELSTMAVTARGLLLRFTLREAQARDPEQPYLDALLKGWVDIPLEVMTNRSGAPERIVNWPRAREAYSAALARLAPEHGDIASGVVAALDGMEDGPRAAAVLADLVLLAAAQPRQPVREGRVEVAPETLTASSGASMVVTRFAEFGSVEADACTAVYQSGTTMAAGADASTAEALRATLSTWDGWVIGLEQTSETTAPAGRMMKTVTIRRDPPGCGAPQS
;
A
#
# COMPACT_ATOMS: atom_id res chain seq x y z
N MET A 1 9.74 -24.58 37.82
CA MET A 1 10.13 -23.28 37.24
C MET A 1 11.08 -23.51 36.07
N ARG A 2 10.55 -23.64 34.85
CA ARG A 2 11.32 -23.77 33.60
C ARG A 2 10.99 -22.57 32.72
N ARG A 3 12.03 -21.92 32.21
CA ARG A 3 12.02 -20.67 31.44
C ARG A 3 11.27 -20.85 30.13
N GLN A 4 10.21 -20.07 29.92
CA GLN A 4 9.63 -19.78 28.60
C GLN A 4 10.51 -18.72 27.95
N ALA A 5 11.35 -19.15 27.01
CA ALA A 5 12.09 -18.28 26.10
C ALA A 5 11.78 -18.76 24.68
N GLY A 6 11.49 -17.83 23.77
CA GLY A 6 11.48 -18.10 22.33
C GLY A 6 10.12 -18.40 21.71
N ARG A 7 9.19 -17.43 21.75
CA ARG A 7 8.10 -17.29 20.77
C ARG A 7 7.95 -15.81 20.40
N PHE A 8 9.03 -15.22 19.89
CA PHE A 8 9.04 -13.88 19.33
C PHE A 8 9.91 -13.92 18.06
N ALA A 9 9.33 -14.37 16.94
CA ALA A 9 9.86 -14.18 15.57
C ALA A 9 9.08 -15.04 14.56
N THR A 10 7.77 -14.85 14.45
CA THR A 10 6.98 -15.33 13.29
C THR A 10 5.71 -14.49 13.24
N GLY A 11 5.88 -13.22 12.84
CA GLY A 11 4.80 -12.24 12.88
C GLY A 11 5.28 -10.90 12.36
N ALA A 12 5.87 -10.87 11.17
CA ALA A 12 6.23 -9.64 10.47
C ALA A 12 6.12 -9.80 8.95
N LEU A 13 5.19 -10.63 8.49
CA LEU A 13 4.66 -10.57 7.14
C LEU A 13 3.14 -10.62 7.29
N ILE A 14 2.46 -9.63 6.73
CA ILE A 14 1.00 -9.43 6.76
C ILE A 14 0.48 -8.73 8.02
N ALA A 15 0.67 -7.41 8.07
CA ALA A 15 -0.33 -6.42 8.48
C ALA A 15 0.32 -5.04 8.33
N ALA A 16 0.41 -4.54 7.10
CA ALA A 16 0.30 -3.10 6.96
C ALA A 16 -1.12 -2.78 7.43
N LEU A 17 -1.26 -2.23 8.63
CA LEU A 17 -2.46 -1.50 9.01
C LEU A 17 -2.55 -0.29 8.07
N ALA A 18 -3.02 -0.51 6.85
CA ALA A 18 -3.66 0.51 6.07
C ALA A 18 -5.02 0.76 6.74
N LEU A 19 -5.01 1.43 7.89
CA LEU A 19 -6.12 2.29 8.27
C LEU A 19 -6.00 3.55 7.40
N ALA A 20 -6.17 3.37 6.09
CA ALA A 20 -6.72 4.46 5.31
C ALA A 20 -8.12 4.69 5.90
N PRO A 21 -8.46 5.91 6.36
CA PRO A 21 -9.85 6.20 6.56
C PRO A 21 -10.54 5.85 5.25
N ALA A 22 -11.61 5.04 5.32
CA ALA A 22 -12.59 5.08 4.27
C ALA A 22 -12.90 6.57 4.10
N ALA A 23 -12.46 7.16 2.99
CA ALA A 23 -13.14 8.29 2.42
C ALA A 23 -14.50 7.72 2.00
N GLU A 24 -15.35 7.44 2.97
CA GLU A 24 -16.78 7.52 2.78
C GLU A 24 -16.96 8.87 2.10
N ALA A 25 -17.45 8.81 0.87
CA ALA A 25 -17.91 9.97 0.16
C ALA A 25 -18.82 10.73 1.12
N GLN A 26 -18.31 11.81 1.69
CA GLN A 26 -19.13 12.79 2.37
C GLN A 26 -19.92 13.45 1.24
N ASP A 27 -21.07 12.87 0.95
CA ASP A 27 -22.17 13.56 0.29
C ASP A 27 -22.42 14.81 1.16
N PRO A 28 -22.15 16.04 0.68
CA PRO A 28 -22.42 17.22 1.47
C PRO A 28 -23.94 17.24 1.71
N ALA A 29 -24.33 17.18 2.98
CA ALA A 29 -25.70 17.31 3.41
C ALA A 29 -26.36 18.47 2.65
N ALA A 30 -27.44 18.16 1.92
CA ALA A 30 -28.25 19.13 1.22
C ALA A 30 -28.82 20.13 2.23
N GLY A 31 -28.18 21.30 2.33
CA GLY A 31 -28.56 22.41 3.19
C GLY A 31 -28.36 23.72 2.44
N ALA A 32 -29.45 24.45 2.26
CA ALA A 32 -29.58 25.60 1.37
C ALA A 32 -28.54 26.70 1.56
N GLY A 33 -27.97 27.14 0.43
CA GLY A 33 -27.12 28.32 0.29
C GLY A 33 -26.30 28.19 -0.98
N SER A 34 -26.74 28.80 -2.09
CA SER A 34 -25.97 28.88 -3.33
C SER A 34 -24.73 29.74 -3.10
N VAL A 35 -23.61 29.08 -2.81
CA VAL A 35 -22.27 29.64 -2.77
C VAL A 35 -21.48 28.94 -3.88
N GLU A 36 -20.72 29.71 -4.66
CA GLU A 36 -19.93 29.24 -5.81
C GLU A 36 -19.28 27.88 -5.56
N ILE A 37 -19.50 26.99 -6.51
CA ILE A 37 -18.88 25.67 -6.58
C ILE A 37 -17.37 25.91 -6.68
N ALA A 38 -16.62 25.62 -5.62
CA ALA A 38 -15.19 25.39 -5.75
C ALA A 38 -15.03 24.28 -6.80
N THR A 39 -14.61 24.63 -8.01
CA THR A 39 -14.45 23.72 -9.14
C THR A 39 -13.48 22.63 -8.73
N GLY A 40 -13.99 21.41 -8.55
CA GLY A 40 -13.14 20.25 -8.26
C GLY A 40 -12.15 20.03 -9.41
N VAL A 41 -10.91 19.72 -9.06
CA VAL A 41 -9.85 19.37 -10.01
C VAL A 41 -10.08 17.95 -10.49
N GLN A 42 -10.26 17.79 -11.79
CA GLN A 42 -10.18 16.49 -12.45
C GLN A 42 -8.71 16.05 -12.48
N VAL A 43 -8.40 14.97 -11.80
CA VAL A 43 -7.05 14.39 -11.74
C VAL A 43 -6.87 13.30 -12.80
N GLN A 44 -7.98 12.79 -13.36
CA GLN A 44 -7.98 11.79 -14.42
C GLN A 44 -8.68 12.37 -15.65
N ASN A 45 -7.89 12.76 -16.65
CA ASN A 45 -8.41 13.29 -17.92
C ASN A 45 -8.79 12.19 -18.94
N ARG A 46 -8.34 10.95 -18.73
CA ARG A 46 -8.64 9.77 -19.54
C ARG A 46 -9.01 8.60 -18.64
N GLU A 47 -10.15 7.98 -18.88
CA GLU A 47 -10.57 6.76 -18.16
C GLU A 47 -9.60 5.60 -18.38
N ASP A 48 -9.63 4.59 -17.50
CA ASP A 48 -8.91 3.34 -17.76
C ASP A 48 -9.54 2.58 -18.91
N GLU A 49 -8.72 1.91 -19.71
CA GLU A 49 -9.12 1.15 -20.87
C GLU A 49 -8.53 -0.26 -20.83
N LEU A 50 -9.22 -1.19 -21.50
CA LEU A 50 -8.72 -2.56 -21.68
C LEU A 50 -7.34 -2.52 -22.36
N GLY A 51 -6.37 -3.23 -21.77
CA GLY A 51 -5.03 -3.34 -22.33
C GLY A 51 -4.06 -2.25 -21.88
N ASP A 52 -4.51 -1.26 -21.09
CA ASP A 52 -3.56 -0.37 -20.41
C ASP A 52 -2.54 -1.18 -19.64
N LEU A 53 -1.26 -0.79 -19.75
CA LEU A 53 -0.16 -1.43 -19.06
C LEU A 53 0.65 -0.38 -18.33
N ARG A 54 0.85 -0.60 -17.04
CA ARG A 54 1.66 0.25 -16.17
C ARG A 54 2.71 -0.61 -15.51
N ARG A 55 3.97 -0.17 -15.57
CA ARG A 55 5.07 -0.84 -14.87
C ARG A 55 5.54 0.04 -13.73
N TYR A 56 5.95 -0.61 -12.66
CA TYR A 56 6.39 0.05 -11.45
C TYR A 56 7.62 -0.62 -10.88
N VAL A 57 8.45 0.18 -10.24
CA VAL A 57 9.53 -0.26 -9.34
C VAL A 57 9.18 0.22 -7.94
N SER A 58 9.07 -0.71 -7.00
CA SER A 58 8.84 -0.49 -5.59
C SER A 58 10.11 -0.81 -4.81
N GLU A 59 10.51 0.09 -3.92
CA GLU A 59 11.67 -0.06 -3.04
C GLU A 59 11.25 0.24 -1.61
N THR A 60 11.46 -0.70 -0.71
CA THR A 60 11.21 -0.52 0.72
C THR A 60 12.51 -0.62 1.49
N THR A 61 12.73 0.30 2.44
CA THR A 61 13.76 0.18 3.46
C THR A 61 13.09 0.22 4.83
N THR A 62 13.56 -0.60 5.77
CA THR A 62 13.12 -0.60 7.16
C THR A 62 14.35 -0.63 8.06
N SER A 63 14.41 0.33 8.97
CA SER A 63 15.46 0.45 9.99
C SER A 63 14.81 0.34 11.36
N THR A 64 15.28 -0.60 12.18
CA THR A 64 14.83 -0.77 13.56
C THR A 64 15.99 -0.54 14.51
N THR A 65 15.83 0.37 15.46
CA THR A 65 16.79 0.62 16.54
C THR A 65 16.16 0.21 17.86
N LEU A 66 16.76 -0.77 18.53
CA LEU A 66 16.32 -1.27 19.83
C LEU A 66 16.90 -0.41 20.96
N VAL A 67 16.28 -0.50 22.15
CA VAL A 67 16.73 0.24 23.34
C VAL A 67 18.16 -0.06 23.79
N ASP A 68 18.68 -1.23 23.44
CA ASP A 68 20.07 -1.64 23.73
C ASP A 68 21.07 -1.12 22.69
N GLY A 69 20.62 -0.30 21.73
CA GLY A 69 21.44 0.27 20.68
C GLY A 69 21.67 -0.65 19.48
N ARG A 70 21.16 -1.89 19.49
CA ARG A 70 21.21 -2.75 18.29
C ARG A 70 20.34 -2.15 17.20
N ALA A 71 20.87 -2.16 15.98
CA ALA A 71 20.19 -1.69 14.80
C ALA A 71 20.06 -2.84 13.78
N HIS A 72 18.89 -2.94 13.17
CA HIS A 72 18.59 -3.91 12.12
C HIS A 72 18.09 -3.15 10.90
N GLU A 73 18.67 -3.45 9.74
CA GLU A 73 18.25 -2.87 8.48
C GLU A 73 17.78 -3.99 7.55
N ARG A 74 16.64 -3.74 6.91
CA ARG A 74 16.03 -4.65 5.95
C ARG A 74 15.61 -3.84 4.74
N SER A 75 15.75 -4.42 3.55
CA SER A 75 15.30 -3.79 2.32
C SER A 75 14.63 -4.78 1.39
N ASN A 76 13.76 -4.28 0.53
CA ASN A 76 13.25 -5.02 -0.60
C ASN A 76 13.13 -4.12 -1.83
N ARG A 77 13.24 -4.74 -3.01
CA ARG A 77 12.99 -4.12 -4.31
C ARG A 77 12.13 -5.06 -5.13
N GLN A 78 11.10 -4.52 -5.77
CA GLN A 78 10.17 -5.25 -6.63
C GLN A 78 9.97 -4.46 -7.92
N ALA A 79 9.95 -5.16 -9.06
CA ALA A 79 9.47 -4.59 -10.31
C ALA A 79 8.20 -5.35 -10.71
N PHE A 80 7.10 -4.66 -10.99
CA PHE A 80 5.83 -5.29 -11.31
C PHE A 80 5.08 -4.57 -12.42
N GLU A 81 4.17 -5.29 -13.04
CA GLU A 81 3.29 -4.81 -14.09
C GLU A 81 1.83 -4.91 -13.65
N LEU A 82 1.04 -3.91 -14.02
CA LEU A 82 -0.41 -3.86 -13.87
C LEU A 82 -1.03 -3.69 -15.26
N SER A 83 -1.78 -4.70 -15.69
CA SER A 83 -2.55 -4.64 -16.94
C SER A 83 -4.04 -4.55 -16.65
N THR A 84 -4.74 -3.60 -17.26
CA THR A 84 -6.20 -3.51 -17.17
C THR A 84 -6.83 -4.59 -18.04
N MET A 85 -7.51 -5.54 -17.41
CA MET A 85 -8.17 -6.67 -18.06
C MET A 85 -9.67 -6.43 -18.30
N ALA A 86 -10.30 -5.57 -17.50
CA ALA A 86 -11.67 -5.10 -17.71
C ALA A 86 -11.93 -3.85 -16.87
N VAL A 87 -12.86 -3.03 -17.34
CA VAL A 87 -13.39 -1.85 -16.64
C VAL A 87 -14.87 -2.12 -16.37
N THR A 88 -15.29 -1.98 -15.11
CA THR A 88 -16.68 -2.23 -14.70
C THR A 88 -17.21 -1.07 -13.86
N ALA A 89 -18.52 -0.97 -13.72
CA ALA A 89 -19.15 0.03 -12.84
C ALA A 89 -18.79 -0.12 -11.35
N ARG A 90 -18.18 -1.25 -10.94
CA ARG A 90 -17.75 -1.52 -9.56
C ARG A 90 -16.26 -1.29 -9.32
N GLY A 91 -15.46 -1.21 -10.38
CA GLY A 91 -14.01 -1.10 -10.31
C GLY A 91 -13.34 -1.79 -11.49
N LEU A 92 -12.06 -2.11 -11.35
CA LEU A 92 -11.22 -2.66 -12.39
C LEU A 92 -10.97 -4.16 -12.14
N LEU A 93 -10.86 -4.93 -13.22
CA LEU A 93 -10.14 -6.20 -13.17
C LEU A 93 -8.72 -5.93 -13.67
N LEU A 94 -7.75 -6.10 -12.79
CA LEU A 94 -6.33 -5.92 -13.10
C LEU A 94 -5.63 -7.27 -13.16
N ARG A 95 -4.62 -7.40 -14.00
CA ARG A 95 -3.61 -8.46 -13.91
C ARG A 95 -2.33 -7.85 -13.35
N PHE A 96 -1.99 -8.24 -12.13
CA PHE A 96 -0.70 -7.96 -11.51
C PHE A 96 0.29 -9.07 -11.87
N THR A 97 1.52 -8.70 -12.21
CA THR A 97 2.61 -9.66 -12.42
C THR A 97 3.90 -9.09 -11.86
N LEU A 98 4.47 -9.79 -10.87
CA LEU A 98 5.79 -9.48 -10.34
C LEU A 98 6.85 -9.96 -11.33
N ARG A 99 7.73 -9.07 -11.79
CA ARG A 99 8.79 -9.37 -12.76
C ARG A 99 10.13 -9.57 -12.10
N GLU A 100 10.42 -8.77 -11.09
CA GLU A 100 11.65 -8.86 -10.32
C GLU A 100 11.36 -8.73 -8.84
N ALA A 101 12.12 -9.45 -8.04
CA ALA A 101 12.05 -9.39 -6.60
C ALA A 101 13.43 -9.61 -5.97
N GLN A 102 13.75 -8.76 -5.01
CA GLN A 102 14.87 -8.93 -4.12
C GLN A 102 14.46 -8.51 -2.72
N ALA A 103 14.81 -9.31 -1.72
CA ALA A 103 14.74 -8.93 -0.32
C ALA A 103 16.10 -9.16 0.36
N ARG A 104 16.43 -8.29 1.31
CA ARG A 104 17.59 -8.43 2.17
C ARG A 104 17.13 -8.25 3.60
N ASP A 105 17.11 -9.35 4.33
CA ASP A 105 16.92 -9.39 5.77
C ASP A 105 17.96 -10.37 6.36
N PRO A 106 19.02 -9.86 7.02
CA PRO A 106 20.05 -10.72 7.61
C PRO A 106 19.51 -11.75 8.61
N GLU A 107 18.38 -11.46 9.26
CA GLU A 107 17.77 -12.34 10.26
C GLU A 107 16.82 -13.36 9.64
N GLN A 108 16.29 -13.08 8.45
CA GLN A 108 15.33 -13.93 7.75
C GLN A 108 15.70 -14.05 6.25
N PRO A 109 16.82 -14.72 5.93
CA PRO A 109 17.31 -14.81 4.55
C PRO A 109 16.32 -15.52 3.60
N TYR A 110 15.45 -16.38 4.14
CA TYR A 110 14.42 -17.08 3.36
C TYR A 110 13.35 -16.15 2.76
N LEU A 111 13.21 -14.91 3.24
CA LEU A 111 12.23 -13.94 2.71
C LEU A 111 12.49 -13.61 1.24
N ASP A 112 13.75 -13.60 0.80
CA ASP A 112 14.09 -13.38 -0.61
C ASP A 112 13.52 -14.48 -1.50
N ALA A 113 13.64 -15.74 -1.07
CA ALA A 113 13.09 -16.87 -1.80
C ALA A 113 11.56 -16.89 -1.79
N LEU A 114 10.93 -16.55 -0.66
CA LEU A 114 9.48 -16.40 -0.57
C LEU A 114 8.97 -15.33 -1.55
N LEU A 115 9.61 -14.17 -1.59
CA LEU A 115 9.21 -13.10 -2.48
C LEU A 115 9.43 -13.48 -3.96
N LYS A 116 10.58 -14.07 -4.29
CA LYS A 116 10.88 -14.57 -5.63
C LYS A 116 9.93 -15.67 -6.11
N GLY A 117 9.30 -16.41 -5.19
CA GLY A 117 8.28 -17.41 -5.54
C GLY A 117 7.09 -16.83 -6.28
N TRP A 118 6.79 -15.53 -6.13
CA TRP A 118 5.70 -14.85 -6.83
C TRP A 118 6.06 -14.35 -8.23
N VAL A 119 7.35 -14.36 -8.60
CA VAL A 119 7.80 -13.86 -9.91
C VAL A 119 7.14 -14.66 -11.03
N ASP A 120 6.62 -13.92 -12.01
CA ASP A 120 5.88 -14.41 -13.18
C ASP A 120 4.59 -15.19 -12.89
N ILE A 121 4.11 -15.20 -11.64
CA ILE A 121 2.78 -15.73 -11.32
C ILE A 121 1.74 -14.63 -11.52
N PRO A 122 0.83 -14.75 -12.51
CA PRO A 122 -0.18 -13.73 -12.73
C PRO A 122 -1.24 -13.77 -11.63
N LEU A 123 -1.49 -12.62 -11.00
CA LEU A 123 -2.59 -12.41 -10.07
C LEU A 123 -3.66 -11.58 -10.77
N GLU A 124 -4.85 -12.15 -10.92
CA GLU A 124 -6.01 -11.45 -11.46
C GLU A 124 -6.82 -10.90 -10.30
N VAL A 125 -6.95 -9.58 -10.23
CA VAL A 125 -7.37 -8.85 -9.03
C VAL A 125 -8.58 -8.01 -9.38
N MET A 126 -9.68 -8.23 -8.68
CA MET A 126 -10.81 -7.32 -8.72
C MET A 126 -10.55 -6.18 -7.74
N THR A 127 -10.71 -4.95 -8.21
CA THR A 127 -10.64 -3.76 -7.36
C THR A 127 -12.03 -3.18 -7.13
N ASN A 128 -12.17 -2.42 -6.06
CA ASN A 128 -13.32 -1.54 -5.86
C ASN A 128 -13.16 -0.26 -6.72
N ARG A 129 -14.10 0.69 -6.55
CA ARG A 129 -14.11 1.99 -7.24
C ARG A 129 -12.94 2.90 -6.87
N SER A 130 -12.30 2.71 -5.71
CA SER A 130 -11.10 3.45 -5.33
C SER A 130 -9.81 2.80 -5.84
N GLY A 131 -9.90 1.70 -6.60
CA GLY A 131 -8.75 0.94 -7.08
C GLY A 131 -8.13 0.01 -6.03
N ALA A 132 -8.69 -0.05 -4.81
CA ALA A 132 -8.19 -0.94 -3.77
C ALA A 132 -8.55 -2.40 -4.09
N PRO A 133 -7.64 -3.37 -3.84
CA PRO A 133 -7.87 -4.77 -4.14
C PRO A 133 -8.93 -5.39 -3.22
N GLU A 134 -9.97 -6.00 -3.79
CA GLU A 134 -11.03 -6.68 -3.03
C GLU A 134 -10.87 -8.21 -3.02
N ARG A 135 -10.32 -8.79 -4.09
CA ARG A 135 -10.10 -10.23 -4.19
C ARG A 135 -9.16 -10.60 -5.32
N ILE A 136 -8.46 -11.72 -5.17
CA ILE A 136 -7.69 -12.37 -6.24
C ILE A 136 -8.58 -13.45 -6.88
N VAL A 137 -9.11 -13.20 -8.07
CA VAL A 137 -10.12 -14.06 -8.71
C VAL A 137 -9.57 -15.42 -9.10
N ASN A 138 -8.28 -15.50 -9.42
CA ASN A 138 -7.59 -16.73 -9.80
C ASN A 138 -6.78 -17.35 -8.65
N TRP A 139 -7.13 -17.04 -7.38
CA TRP A 139 -6.37 -17.45 -6.20
C TRP A 139 -5.98 -18.94 -6.16
N PRO A 140 -6.87 -19.91 -6.39
CA PRO A 140 -6.49 -21.33 -6.31
C PRO A 140 -5.33 -21.70 -7.24
N ARG A 141 -5.35 -21.16 -8.47
CA ARG A 141 -4.30 -21.38 -9.48
C ARG A 141 -3.01 -20.66 -9.10
N ALA A 142 -3.10 -19.41 -8.66
CA ALA A 142 -1.94 -18.63 -8.24
C ALA A 142 -1.23 -19.27 -7.04
N ARG A 143 -2.00 -19.73 -6.05
CA ARG A 143 -1.54 -20.45 -4.87
C ARG A 143 -0.80 -21.74 -5.21
N GLU A 144 -1.34 -22.54 -6.13
CA GLU A 144 -0.71 -23.78 -6.58
C GLU A 144 0.64 -23.49 -7.28
N ALA A 145 0.65 -22.51 -8.19
CA ALA A 145 1.89 -22.08 -8.85
C ALA A 145 2.93 -21.57 -7.85
N TYR A 146 2.50 -20.80 -6.85
CA TYR A 146 3.37 -20.26 -5.81
C TYR A 146 3.96 -21.37 -4.94
N SER A 147 3.12 -22.31 -4.50
CA SER A 147 3.56 -23.48 -3.72
C SER A 147 4.59 -24.32 -4.50
N ALA A 148 4.35 -24.54 -5.80
CA ALA A 148 5.29 -25.24 -6.67
C ALA A 148 6.61 -24.46 -6.88
N ALA A 149 6.55 -23.13 -6.94
CA ALA A 149 7.74 -22.29 -7.02
C ALA A 149 8.57 -22.34 -5.73
N LEU A 150 7.92 -22.26 -4.56
CA LEU A 150 8.60 -22.34 -3.27
C LEU A 150 9.27 -23.69 -3.04
N ALA A 151 8.62 -24.80 -3.44
CA ALA A 151 9.21 -26.13 -3.36
C ALA A 151 10.53 -26.26 -4.14
N ARG A 152 10.74 -25.42 -5.16
CA ARG A 152 11.98 -25.37 -5.95
C ARG A 152 12.99 -24.37 -5.41
N LEU A 153 12.53 -23.18 -4.99
CA LEU A 153 13.40 -22.05 -4.62
C LEU A 153 13.92 -22.13 -3.18
N ALA A 154 13.19 -22.79 -2.28
CA ALA A 154 13.54 -22.88 -0.87
C ALA A 154 13.15 -24.25 -0.28
N PRO A 155 13.66 -25.38 -0.84
CA PRO A 155 13.31 -26.71 -0.37
C PRO A 155 13.63 -26.94 1.12
N GLU A 156 14.69 -26.32 1.63
CA GLU A 156 15.09 -26.34 3.04
C GLU A 156 14.16 -25.55 3.97
N HIS A 157 13.23 -24.78 3.42
CA HIS A 157 12.25 -23.96 4.15
C HIS A 157 10.80 -24.39 3.89
N GLY A 158 10.59 -25.67 3.51
CA GLY A 158 9.28 -26.22 3.15
C GLY A 158 8.18 -26.01 4.20
N ASP A 159 8.50 -26.10 5.49
CA ASP A 159 7.54 -25.86 6.58
C ASP A 159 7.11 -24.40 6.66
N ILE A 160 8.06 -23.47 6.50
CA ILE A 160 7.79 -22.02 6.48
C ILE A 160 6.96 -21.67 5.25
N ALA A 161 7.36 -22.16 4.07
CA ALA A 161 6.63 -21.99 2.82
C ALA A 161 5.18 -22.47 2.93
N SER A 162 4.98 -23.67 3.48
CA SER A 162 3.65 -24.24 3.69
C SER A 162 2.84 -23.44 4.70
N GLY A 163 3.47 -22.97 5.78
CA GLY A 163 2.84 -22.10 6.77
C GLY A 163 2.36 -20.77 6.20
N VAL A 164 3.14 -20.15 5.31
CA VAL A 164 2.76 -18.91 4.61
C VAL A 164 1.55 -19.14 3.71
N VAL A 165 1.56 -20.22 2.91
CA VAL A 165 0.43 -20.56 2.03
C VAL A 165 -0.84 -20.83 2.85
N ALA A 166 -0.72 -21.61 3.93
CA ALA A 166 -1.84 -21.91 4.81
C ALA A 166 -2.40 -20.65 5.50
N ALA A 167 -1.54 -19.73 5.91
CA ALA A 167 -1.95 -18.46 6.49
C ALA A 167 -2.75 -17.62 5.48
N LEU A 168 -2.29 -17.53 4.23
CA LEU A 168 -3.01 -16.81 3.17
C LEU A 168 -4.36 -17.46 2.85
N ASP A 169 -4.42 -18.79 2.80
CA ASP A 169 -5.68 -19.52 2.57
C ASP A 169 -6.71 -19.30 3.67
N GLY A 170 -6.25 -19.14 4.92
CA GLY A 170 -7.12 -18.86 6.07
C GLY A 170 -7.70 -17.44 6.11
N MET A 171 -7.20 -16.51 5.27
CA MET A 171 -7.69 -15.13 5.21
C MET A 171 -8.95 -15.00 4.36
N GLU A 172 -9.78 -14.00 4.67
CA GLU A 172 -10.85 -13.56 3.76
C GLU A 172 -10.27 -12.90 2.50
N ASP A 173 -11.07 -12.81 1.43
CA ASP A 173 -10.59 -12.39 0.12
C ASP A 173 -9.95 -11.00 0.08
N GLY A 174 -10.58 -10.00 0.73
CA GLY A 174 -10.06 -8.63 0.80
C GLY A 174 -8.74 -8.54 1.55
N PRO A 175 -8.68 -8.97 2.83
CA PRO A 175 -7.45 -9.04 3.59
C PRO A 175 -6.34 -9.84 2.90
N ARG A 176 -6.66 -10.97 2.25
CA ARG A 176 -5.70 -11.76 1.47
C ARG A 176 -5.14 -10.95 0.30
N ALA A 177 -6.01 -10.31 -0.47
CA ALA A 177 -5.58 -9.50 -1.61
C ALA A 177 -4.69 -8.34 -1.16
N ALA A 178 -5.07 -7.63 -0.09
CA ALA A 178 -4.26 -6.56 0.51
C ALA A 178 -2.92 -7.07 1.05
N ALA A 179 -2.88 -8.27 1.63
CA ALA A 179 -1.67 -8.90 2.15
C ALA A 179 -0.65 -9.23 1.04
N VAL A 180 -1.13 -9.77 -0.08
CA VAL A 180 -0.29 -10.15 -1.22
C VAL A 180 0.10 -8.93 -2.08
N LEU A 181 -0.77 -7.92 -2.14
CA LEU A 181 -0.66 -6.76 -3.04
C LEU A 181 -0.56 -5.43 -2.28
N ALA A 182 0.26 -5.39 -1.23
CA ALA A 182 0.40 -4.21 -0.37
C ALA A 182 0.77 -2.94 -1.16
N ASP A 183 1.61 -3.06 -2.20
CA ASP A 183 1.97 -1.94 -3.08
C ASP A 183 0.75 -1.41 -3.87
N LEU A 184 -0.17 -2.29 -4.29
CA LEU A 184 -1.39 -1.86 -4.96
C LEU A 184 -2.33 -1.14 -3.98
N VAL A 185 -2.36 -1.53 -2.71
CA VAL A 185 -3.12 -0.81 -1.68
C VAL A 185 -2.57 0.61 -1.50
N LEU A 186 -1.24 0.78 -1.45
CA LEU A 186 -0.61 2.10 -1.36
C LEU A 186 -0.87 2.95 -2.61
N LEU A 187 -0.75 2.35 -3.79
CA LEU A 187 -1.09 3.02 -5.05
C LEU A 187 -2.54 3.49 -5.04
N ALA A 188 -3.49 2.63 -4.64
CA ALA A 188 -4.91 2.97 -4.58
C ALA A 188 -5.20 4.07 -3.55
N ALA A 189 -4.56 4.06 -2.38
CA ALA A 189 -4.72 5.09 -1.35
C ALA A 189 -4.28 6.49 -1.83
N ALA A 190 -3.35 6.54 -2.80
CA ALA A 190 -2.86 7.78 -3.39
C ALA A 190 -3.61 8.21 -4.66
N GLN A 191 -4.50 7.38 -5.21
CA GLN A 191 -5.15 7.59 -6.51
C GLN A 191 -6.59 8.09 -6.35
N PRO A 192 -6.85 9.40 -6.41
CA PRO A 192 -8.21 9.90 -6.47
C PRO A 192 -8.86 9.45 -7.78
N ARG A 193 -10.03 8.81 -7.67
CA ARG A 193 -10.86 8.39 -8.82
C ARG A 193 -12.04 9.32 -9.08
N GLN A 194 -12.14 10.39 -8.29
CA GLN A 194 -13.17 11.41 -8.38
C GLN A 194 -12.48 12.78 -8.39
N PRO A 195 -13.15 13.84 -8.89
CA PRO A 195 -12.63 15.19 -8.77
C PRO A 195 -12.32 15.53 -7.31
N VAL A 196 -11.16 16.13 -7.08
CA VAL A 196 -10.69 16.51 -5.73
C VAL A 196 -10.73 18.02 -5.57
N ARG A 197 -10.87 18.50 -4.33
CA ARG A 197 -10.71 19.93 -4.04
C ARG A 197 -9.24 20.23 -3.80
N GLU A 198 -8.76 21.34 -4.37
CA GLU A 198 -7.45 21.86 -4.04
C GLU A 198 -7.39 22.33 -2.59
N GLY A 199 -6.18 22.27 -2.03
CA GLY A 199 -5.88 22.71 -0.69
C GLY A 199 -5.84 21.57 0.32
N ARG A 200 -5.64 21.98 1.57
CA ARG A 200 -5.43 21.10 2.70
C ARG A 200 -6.72 20.93 3.49
N VAL A 201 -7.09 19.68 3.73
CA VAL A 201 -8.16 19.27 4.64
C VAL A 201 -7.51 18.65 5.88
N GLU A 202 -7.73 19.26 7.02
CA GLU A 202 -7.36 18.70 8.33
C GLU A 202 -8.60 18.13 9.00
N VAL A 203 -8.50 16.88 9.47
CA VAL A 203 -9.55 16.28 10.29
C VAL A 203 -9.28 16.65 11.74
N ALA A 204 -10.32 17.10 12.45
CA ALA A 204 -10.22 17.43 13.86
C ALA A 204 -9.59 16.26 14.65
N PRO A 205 -8.66 16.52 15.60
CA PRO A 205 -8.05 15.46 16.38
C PRO A 205 -9.08 14.59 17.08
N GLU A 206 -8.94 13.28 16.91
CA GLU A 206 -9.82 12.28 17.51
C GLU A 206 -9.10 11.61 18.68
N THR A 207 -9.79 11.40 19.80
CA THR A 207 -9.27 10.57 20.90
C THR A 207 -9.90 9.19 20.82
N LEU A 208 -9.09 8.19 20.52
CA LEU A 208 -9.49 6.78 20.53
C LEU A 208 -9.08 6.15 21.86
N THR A 209 -9.93 5.27 22.39
CA THR A 209 -9.57 4.44 23.55
C THR A 209 -9.32 3.03 23.06
N ALA A 210 -8.07 2.57 23.17
CA ALA A 210 -7.70 1.20 22.84
C ALA A 210 -8.39 0.20 23.77
N SER A 211 -8.50 -1.05 23.34
CA SER A 211 -9.04 -2.15 24.17
C SER A 211 -8.27 -2.38 25.48
N SER A 212 -7.02 -1.89 25.56
CA SER A 212 -6.20 -1.87 26.77
C SER A 212 -6.56 -0.75 27.76
N GLY A 213 -7.49 0.16 27.40
CA GLY A 213 -7.83 1.36 28.18
C GLY A 213 -6.89 2.56 27.93
N ALA A 214 -5.87 2.41 27.10
CA ALA A 214 -4.98 3.50 26.73
C ALA A 214 -5.68 4.49 25.78
N SER A 215 -5.59 5.79 26.06
CA SER A 215 -6.05 6.84 25.15
C SER A 215 -4.99 7.15 24.10
N MET A 216 -5.44 7.31 22.86
CA MET A 216 -4.63 7.64 21.70
C MET A 216 -5.20 8.89 21.05
N VAL A 217 -4.36 9.88 20.81
CA VAL A 217 -4.74 11.05 20.00
C VAL A 217 -4.36 10.76 18.56
N VAL A 218 -5.32 10.89 17.66
CA VAL A 218 -5.14 10.68 16.23
C VAL A 218 -5.38 11.99 15.49
N THR A 219 -4.37 12.44 14.75
CA THR A 219 -4.47 13.57 13.83
C THR A 219 -4.31 13.07 12.40
N ARG A 220 -5.10 13.64 11.48
CA ARG A 220 -5.10 13.26 10.07
C ARG A 220 -5.18 14.49 9.19
N PHE A 221 -4.44 14.49 8.10
CA PHE A 221 -4.57 15.49 7.05
C PHE A 221 -4.49 14.86 5.67
N ALA A 222 -5.10 15.54 4.71
CA ALA A 222 -4.97 15.27 3.28
C ALA A 222 -4.85 16.61 2.56
N GLU A 223 -3.92 16.71 1.62
CA GLU A 223 -3.66 17.92 0.87
C GLU A 223 -3.51 17.57 -0.61
N PHE A 224 -4.30 18.25 -1.44
CA PHE A 224 -4.12 18.24 -2.88
C PHE A 224 -3.53 19.58 -3.29
N GLY A 225 -2.33 19.54 -3.86
CA GLY A 225 -1.71 20.72 -4.43
C GLY A 225 -2.53 21.27 -5.59
N SER A 226 -2.37 22.56 -5.87
CA SER A 226 -2.98 23.17 -7.04
C SER A 226 -2.47 22.52 -8.31
N VAL A 227 -3.36 22.26 -9.26
CA VAL A 227 -3.01 21.74 -10.58
C VAL A 227 -3.09 22.90 -11.57
N GLU A 228 -1.94 23.39 -12.01
CA GLU A 228 -1.91 24.42 -13.06
C GLU A 228 -2.60 23.91 -14.32
N ALA A 229 -3.27 24.80 -15.05
CA ALA A 229 -3.75 24.48 -16.39
C ALA A 229 -2.56 23.97 -17.23
N ASP A 230 -2.73 22.84 -17.91
CA ASP A 230 -1.69 22.14 -18.68
C ASP A 230 -0.59 21.42 -17.87
N ALA A 231 -0.68 21.38 -16.54
CA ALA A 231 0.21 20.55 -15.73
C ALA A 231 -0.01 19.07 -16.02
N CYS A 232 1.05 18.34 -16.34
CA CYS A 232 0.97 16.91 -16.58
C CYS A 232 0.96 16.06 -15.29
N THR A 233 1.22 16.71 -14.15
CA THR A 233 1.26 16.06 -12.84
C THR A 233 0.44 16.80 -11.79
N ALA A 234 -0.15 16.05 -10.85
CA ALA A 234 -0.73 16.56 -9.61
C ALA A 234 0.03 16.01 -8.40
N VAL A 235 0.04 16.75 -7.29
CA VAL A 235 0.67 16.30 -6.03
C VAL A 235 -0.41 16.06 -4.98
N TYR A 236 -0.37 14.87 -4.40
CA TYR A 236 -1.18 14.47 -3.25
C TYR A 236 -0.28 14.24 -2.05
N GLN A 237 -0.70 14.72 -0.88
CA GLN A 237 -0.07 14.44 0.39
C GLN A 237 -1.11 14.02 1.42
N SER A 238 -0.76 13.10 2.29
CA SER A 238 -1.56 12.78 3.46
C SER A 238 -0.67 12.35 4.61
N GLY A 239 -1.22 12.39 5.82
CA GLY A 239 -0.52 11.87 6.96
C GLY A 239 -1.45 11.59 8.12
N THR A 240 -1.00 10.66 8.95
CA THR A 240 -1.67 10.26 10.18
C THR A 240 -0.63 10.24 11.29
N THR A 241 -0.91 10.88 12.42
CA THR A 241 -0.11 10.71 13.64
C THR A 241 -0.99 10.14 14.73
N MET A 242 -0.50 9.10 15.39
CA MET A 242 -1.13 8.44 16.53
C MET A 242 -0.16 8.51 17.71
N ALA A 243 -0.58 9.12 18.82
CA ALA A 243 0.24 9.20 20.02
C ALA A 243 -0.46 8.54 21.20
N ALA A 244 0.25 7.67 21.92
CA ALA A 244 -0.23 6.94 23.10
C ALA A 244 0.72 7.19 24.28
N GLY A 245 0.40 8.19 25.11
CA GLY A 245 1.31 8.62 26.18
C GLY A 245 2.59 9.28 25.65
N ALA A 246 3.66 9.29 26.46
CA ALA A 246 4.93 9.95 26.12
C ALA A 246 5.89 9.07 25.31
N ASP A 247 5.78 7.74 25.44
CA ASP A 247 6.81 6.80 24.97
C ASP A 247 6.37 5.95 23.76
N ALA A 248 5.14 6.15 23.27
CA ALA A 248 4.63 5.41 22.13
C ALA A 248 3.93 6.33 21.12
N SER A 249 4.36 6.25 19.87
CA SER A 249 3.76 6.97 18.76
C SER A 249 3.90 6.21 17.46
N THR A 250 3.02 6.50 16.52
CA THR A 250 3.14 6.08 15.13
C THR A 250 2.80 7.27 14.25
N ALA A 251 3.70 7.64 13.37
CA ALA A 251 3.48 8.66 12.36
C ALA A 251 3.60 8.03 10.98
N GLU A 252 2.67 8.36 10.10
CA GLU A 252 2.70 7.96 8.70
C GLU A 252 2.51 9.22 7.85
N ALA A 253 3.33 9.37 6.82
CA ALA A 253 3.20 10.41 5.82
C ALA A 253 3.34 9.80 4.43
N LEU A 254 2.43 10.16 3.54
CA LEU A 254 2.42 9.74 2.15
C LEU A 254 2.48 10.98 1.27
N ARG A 255 3.32 10.92 0.24
CA ARG A 255 3.40 11.90 -0.83
C ARG A 255 3.36 11.17 -2.16
N ALA A 256 2.45 11.57 -3.03
CA ALA A 256 2.34 11.02 -4.37
C ALA A 256 2.35 12.12 -5.44
N THR A 257 2.98 11.81 -6.56
CA THR A 257 2.88 12.52 -7.83
C THR A 257 2.04 11.66 -8.75
N LEU A 258 0.95 12.22 -9.24
CA LEU A 258 -0.04 11.57 -10.10
C LEU A 258 0.10 12.11 -11.51
N SER A 259 -0.15 11.29 -12.53
CA SER A 259 -0.36 11.79 -13.88
C SER A 259 -1.75 12.41 -13.96
N THR A 260 -1.88 13.63 -14.48
CA THR A 260 -3.19 14.24 -14.76
C THR A 260 -3.87 13.59 -15.97
N TRP A 261 -3.11 12.87 -16.81
CA TRP A 261 -3.67 12.17 -17.96
C TRP A 261 -4.50 10.96 -17.54
N ASP A 262 -3.88 9.98 -16.87
CA ASP A 262 -4.55 8.73 -16.50
C ASP A 262 -4.94 8.65 -15.02
N GLY A 263 -4.61 9.65 -14.20
CA GLY A 263 -4.91 9.68 -12.76
C GLY A 263 -4.05 8.74 -11.92
N TRP A 264 -3.19 7.94 -12.55
CA TRP A 264 -2.38 6.94 -11.84
C TRP A 264 -1.09 7.57 -11.27
N VAL A 265 -0.57 6.95 -10.22
CA VAL A 265 0.70 7.35 -9.60
C VAL A 265 1.84 7.24 -10.62
N ILE A 266 2.66 8.30 -10.68
CA ILE A 266 3.97 8.35 -11.32
C ILE A 266 5.05 8.09 -10.27
N GLY A 267 4.93 8.70 -9.10
CA GLY A 267 5.86 8.52 -7.99
C GLY A 267 5.10 8.56 -6.67
N LEU A 268 5.48 7.72 -5.71
CA LEU A 268 4.92 7.67 -4.37
C LEU A 268 6.05 7.45 -3.39
N GLU A 269 6.02 8.17 -2.27
CA GLU A 269 6.85 7.96 -1.11
C GLU A 269 5.94 7.89 0.11
N GLN A 270 6.02 6.79 0.86
CA GLN A 270 5.40 6.64 2.16
C GLN A 270 6.49 6.47 3.19
N THR A 271 6.46 7.29 4.24
CA THR A 271 7.29 7.12 5.44
C THR A 271 6.39 6.74 6.59
N SER A 272 6.77 5.73 7.34
CA SER A 272 6.11 5.35 8.58
C SER A 272 7.16 5.23 9.68
N GLU A 273 6.93 5.89 10.79
CA GLU A 273 7.75 5.85 11.98
C GLU A 273 6.92 5.31 13.14
N THR A 274 7.43 4.31 13.83
CA THR A 274 6.84 3.78 15.05
C THR A 274 7.85 3.91 16.17
N THR A 275 7.49 4.64 17.22
CA THR A 275 8.23 4.68 18.48
C THR A 275 7.45 3.90 19.53
N ALA A 276 8.15 3.04 20.27
CA ALA A 276 7.61 2.29 21.38
C ALA A 276 8.67 2.18 22.49
N PRO A 277 8.29 1.77 23.72
CA PRO A 277 9.25 1.60 24.80
C PRO A 277 10.40 0.62 24.49
N ALA A 278 10.18 -0.30 23.54
CA ALA A 278 11.18 -1.28 23.13
C ALA A 278 12.14 -0.79 22.04
N GLY A 279 11.88 0.37 21.42
CA GLY A 279 12.71 0.93 20.37
C GLY A 279 11.93 1.75 19.33
N ARG A 280 12.62 2.08 18.24
CA ARG A 280 12.09 2.86 17.12
C ARG A 280 12.22 2.07 15.83
N MET A 281 11.21 2.14 14.98
CA MET A 281 11.21 1.58 13.63
C MET A 281 10.87 2.70 12.65
N MET A 282 11.66 2.84 11.60
CA MET A 282 11.38 3.69 10.46
C MET A 282 11.28 2.82 9.22
N LYS A 283 10.24 3.00 8.42
CA LYS A 283 10.05 2.34 7.14
C LYS A 283 9.77 3.40 6.09
N THR A 284 10.45 3.28 4.95
CA THR A 284 10.21 4.11 3.77
C THR A 284 9.87 3.19 2.61
N VAL A 285 8.76 3.45 1.93
CA VAL A 285 8.36 2.79 0.68
C VAL A 285 8.38 3.84 -0.42
N THR A 286 9.06 3.55 -1.52
CA THR A 286 8.99 4.37 -2.73
C THR A 286 8.48 3.52 -3.88
N ILE A 287 7.51 4.03 -4.64
CA ILE A 287 6.97 3.36 -5.83
C ILE A 287 7.07 4.34 -6.99
N ARG A 288 7.70 3.93 -8.09
CA ARG A 288 7.90 4.77 -9.28
C ARG A 288 7.41 4.06 -10.52
N ARG A 289 6.71 4.78 -11.39
CA ARG A 289 6.29 4.30 -12.71
C ARG A 289 7.52 4.18 -13.63
N ASP A 290 7.54 3.14 -14.46
CA ASP A 290 8.62 2.86 -15.41
C ASP A 290 8.06 2.61 -16.84
N PRO A 291 8.40 3.44 -17.85
CA PRO A 291 9.19 4.66 -17.74
C PRO A 291 8.44 5.75 -16.94
N PRO A 292 9.17 6.69 -16.32
CA PRO A 292 8.56 7.83 -15.65
C PRO A 292 7.92 8.75 -16.70
N GLY A 293 6.69 9.21 -16.44
CA GLY A 293 6.05 10.19 -17.31
C GLY A 293 4.53 10.24 -17.20
N CYS A 294 3.98 11.33 -17.72
CA CYS A 294 2.56 11.62 -17.70
C CYS A 294 1.78 10.88 -18.80
N GLY A 295 2.47 10.46 -19.87
CA GLY A 295 1.89 9.70 -20.98
C GLY A 295 0.90 10.50 -21.82
N ALA A 296 1.36 11.09 -22.92
CA ALA A 296 0.55 11.39 -24.11
C ALA A 296 1.40 10.99 -25.33
N PRO A 297 0.81 10.58 -26.47
CA PRO A 297 1.54 9.93 -27.56
C PRO A 297 2.66 10.83 -28.08
N GLN A 298 3.82 10.24 -28.34
CA GLN A 298 4.82 10.88 -29.19
C GLN A 298 4.12 11.21 -30.51
N SER A 299 4.05 12.51 -30.81
CA SER A 299 3.43 13.06 -32.02
C SER A 299 4.10 12.53 -33.28
#